data_AF-A0A383EUX1-F1
#
_entry.id   AF-A0A383EUX1-F1
#
_cell.length_a   1.000
_cell.length_b   1.000
_cell.length_c   1.000
_cell.angle_alpha   90.00
_cell.angle_beta   90.00
_cell.angle_gamma   90.00
#
_symmetry.space_group_name_H-M   'P 1'
#
loop_
_entity.id
_entity.type
_entity.pdbx_description
1 polymer ?
#
loop_
_entity_poly.entity_id
_entity_poly.type
_entity_poly.pdbx_seq_one_letter_code
_entity_poly.pdbx_strand_id
1 'polypeptide(L)'
;MHARLNLHHIPAAFMKLFFYSPVALMTLVVVLLPLPVQAESITLDSPGEQFSISLSTGDNGRPTYSVRWEDREIIAPSGLGFLLEGETDWSSGFGSVTAISRAESDSTWKPVWGERALIPDRYRSVTVLYRRQNPSAEMKIEARAYDEGVAFRYIIESGPAD
;
A
#
# COMPACT_ATOMS: atom_id res chain seq x y z
N MET A 1 16.32 -24.16 84.71
CA MET A 1 16.79 -24.23 83.30
C MET A 1 15.67 -24.83 82.46
N HIS A 2 15.45 -24.34 81.24
CA HIS A 2 14.38 -24.67 80.28
C HIS A 2 13.10 -23.81 80.32
N ALA A 3 13.27 -22.62 79.70
CA ALA A 3 12.47 -22.08 78.61
C ALA A 3 10.94 -22.20 78.67
N ARG A 4 10.29 -21.09 79.02
CA ARG A 4 8.91 -20.79 78.61
C ARG A 4 8.96 -20.18 77.20
N LEU A 5 8.49 -20.90 76.18
CA LEU A 5 8.26 -20.34 74.85
C LEU A 5 6.95 -19.54 74.85
N ASN A 6 7.08 -18.22 74.64
CA ASN A 6 5.96 -17.30 74.41
C ASN A 6 5.49 -17.47 72.95
N LEU A 7 4.34 -18.11 72.76
CA LEU A 7 3.72 -18.28 71.45
C LEU A 7 3.13 -16.93 71.01
N HIS A 8 3.82 -16.25 70.10
CA HIS A 8 3.36 -15.01 69.49
C HIS A 8 2.13 -15.26 68.62
N HIS A 9 1.18 -14.32 68.71
CA HIS A 9 -0.01 -14.17 67.89
C HIS A 9 0.24 -14.43 66.40
N ILE A 10 -0.55 -15.32 65.80
CA ILE A 10 -0.70 -15.45 64.35
C ILE A 10 -1.70 -14.37 63.91
N PRO A 11 -1.32 -13.37 63.09
CA PRO A 11 -2.29 -12.40 62.58
C PRO A 11 -3.16 -13.03 61.48
N ALA A 12 -4.48 -12.85 61.61
CA ALA A 12 -5.52 -13.34 60.71
C ALA A 12 -5.58 -12.58 59.37
N ALA A 13 -4.46 -12.51 58.65
CA ALA A 13 -4.36 -11.82 57.36
C ALA A 13 -3.68 -12.66 56.26
N PHE A 14 -3.66 -13.99 56.38
CA PHE A 14 -3.11 -14.90 55.37
C PHE A 14 -4.20 -15.71 54.64
N MET A 15 -5.36 -15.09 54.41
CA MET A 15 -6.47 -15.72 53.69
C MET A 15 -7.20 -14.71 52.79
N LYS A 16 -6.44 -14.08 51.89
CA LYS A 16 -6.96 -13.36 50.71
C LYS A 16 -6.13 -13.64 49.45
N LEU A 17 -5.47 -14.79 49.39
CA LEU A 17 -5.16 -15.45 48.12
C LEU A 17 -6.26 -16.50 47.92
N PHE A 18 -6.78 -16.66 46.69
CA PHE A 18 -7.84 -17.61 46.27
C PHE A 18 -9.29 -17.11 46.10
N PHE A 19 -9.52 -15.85 45.73
CA PHE A 19 -10.82 -15.43 45.17
C PHE A 19 -10.73 -14.57 43.90
N TYR A 20 -9.70 -14.75 43.06
CA TYR A 20 -9.75 -14.27 41.68
C TYR A 20 -10.40 -15.34 40.80
N SER A 21 -11.64 -15.05 40.38
CA SER A 21 -12.45 -15.85 39.46
C SER A 21 -11.70 -16.16 38.15
N PRO A 22 -11.81 -17.37 37.57
CA PRO A 22 -11.20 -17.70 36.28
C PRO A 22 -11.74 -16.84 35.12
N VAL A 23 -12.83 -16.09 35.34
CA VAL A 23 -13.39 -15.13 34.40
C VAL A 23 -12.46 -13.92 34.17
N ALA A 24 -11.62 -13.56 35.15
CA ALA A 24 -10.69 -12.44 35.01
C ALA A 24 -9.46 -12.76 34.13
N LEU A 25 -9.19 -14.04 33.83
CA LEU A 25 -8.09 -14.44 32.96
C LEU A 25 -8.50 -14.51 31.47
N MET A 26 -9.81 -14.62 31.17
CA MET A 26 -10.33 -14.62 29.80
C MET A 26 -10.49 -13.22 29.17
N THR A 27 -10.41 -12.16 29.97
CA THR A 27 -10.55 -10.77 29.46
C THR A 27 -9.25 -10.13 29.00
N LEU A 28 -8.08 -10.73 29.27
CA LEU A 28 -6.78 -10.16 28.88
C LEU A 28 -6.25 -10.68 27.52
N VAL A 29 -6.91 -11.65 26.88
CA VAL A 29 -6.42 -12.31 25.64
C VAL A 29 -7.01 -11.70 24.36
N VAL A 30 -7.81 -10.63 24.44
CA VAL A 30 -8.56 -10.07 23.29
C VAL A 30 -7.79 -8.98 22.50
N VAL A 31 -6.60 -8.53 22.93
CA VAL A 31 -5.95 -7.37 22.28
C VAL A 31 -4.56 -7.71 21.73
N LEU A 32 -4.49 -8.69 20.83
CA LEU A 32 -3.37 -8.80 19.88
C LEU A 32 -3.86 -9.26 18.50
N LEU A 33 -4.97 -8.67 18.01
CA LEU A 33 -5.32 -8.81 16.61
C LEU A 33 -4.30 -8.00 15.80
N PRO A 34 -3.54 -8.62 14.87
CA PRO A 34 -2.68 -7.86 13.98
C PRO A 34 -3.57 -6.93 13.14
N LEU A 35 -3.38 -5.62 13.31
CA LEU A 35 -3.96 -4.65 12.39
C LEU A 35 -3.35 -4.92 11.01
N PRO A 36 -4.15 -5.01 9.94
CA PRO A 36 -3.59 -5.08 8.60
C PRO A 36 -2.75 -3.83 8.38
N VAL A 37 -1.44 -4.00 8.18
CA VAL A 37 -0.59 -2.95 7.62
C VAL A 37 -1.13 -2.70 6.21
N GLN A 38 -1.82 -1.59 6.05
CA GLN A 38 -2.28 -1.16 4.74
C GLN A 38 -1.08 -0.51 4.04
N ALA A 39 -0.63 -1.12 2.95
CA ALA A 39 0.40 -0.53 2.10
C ALA A 39 -0.13 0.82 1.59
N GLU A 40 0.71 1.85 1.67
CA GLU A 40 0.37 3.18 1.17
C GLU A 40 0.16 3.08 -0.35
N SER A 41 -1.04 3.49 -0.80
CA SER A 41 -1.45 3.37 -2.20
C SER A 41 -2.05 4.69 -2.70
N ILE A 42 -1.76 5.02 -3.94
CA ILE A 42 -2.39 6.11 -4.68
C ILE A 42 -3.39 5.51 -5.65
N THR A 43 -4.67 5.74 -5.40
CA THR A 43 -5.76 5.33 -6.30
C THR A 43 -6.18 6.50 -7.19
N LEU A 44 -6.51 6.17 -8.44
CA LEU A 44 -7.01 7.07 -9.45
C LEU A 44 -8.24 6.43 -10.12
N ASP A 45 -9.40 7.05 -9.93
CA ASP A 45 -10.65 6.66 -10.58
C ASP A 45 -10.84 7.37 -11.92
N SER A 46 -11.51 6.70 -12.85
CA SER A 46 -11.93 7.30 -14.12
C SER A 46 -12.99 8.40 -13.89
N PRO A 47 -13.26 9.29 -14.85
CA PRO A 47 -14.26 10.34 -14.73
C PRO A 47 -15.67 9.86 -14.34
N GLY A 48 -16.08 8.71 -14.86
CA GLY A 48 -17.33 8.01 -14.55
C GLY A 48 -17.19 6.93 -13.47
N GLU A 49 -16.04 6.84 -12.81
CA GLU A 49 -15.79 5.95 -11.65
C GLU A 49 -15.99 4.45 -11.92
N GLN A 50 -15.93 4.05 -13.19
CA GLN A 50 -16.06 2.65 -13.62
C GLN A 50 -14.74 1.92 -13.58
N PHE A 51 -13.62 2.59 -13.87
CA PHE A 51 -12.29 2.00 -13.77
C PHE A 51 -11.48 2.72 -12.71
N SER A 52 -10.68 1.96 -11.98
CA SER A 52 -9.67 2.53 -11.08
C SER A 52 -8.35 1.79 -11.19
N ILE A 53 -7.26 2.55 -11.14
CA ILE A 53 -5.90 2.02 -11.00
C ILE A 53 -5.37 2.43 -9.64
N SER A 54 -4.82 1.47 -8.90
CA SER A 54 -4.15 1.73 -7.63
C SER A 54 -2.66 1.42 -7.78
N LEU A 55 -1.82 2.39 -7.47
CA LEU A 55 -0.35 2.31 -7.49
C LEU A 55 0.15 2.23 -6.06
N SER A 56 0.99 1.26 -5.74
CA SER A 56 1.51 1.07 -4.38
C SER A 56 2.94 0.52 -4.38
N THR A 57 3.46 0.26 -3.19
CA THR A 57 4.74 -0.44 -2.99
C THR A 57 4.46 -1.73 -2.22
N GLY A 58 4.75 -2.87 -2.84
CA GLY A 58 4.59 -4.19 -2.27
C GLY A 58 5.86 -4.71 -1.59
N ASP A 59 5.93 -6.04 -1.47
CA ASP A 59 7.04 -6.73 -0.80
C ASP A 59 8.40 -6.36 -1.40
N ASN A 60 9.41 -6.28 -0.53
CA ASN A 60 10.78 -5.91 -0.88
C ASN A 60 10.90 -4.56 -1.63
N GLY A 61 9.92 -3.66 -1.45
CA GLY A 61 9.93 -2.37 -2.11
C GLY A 61 9.65 -2.45 -3.61
N ARG A 62 8.96 -3.50 -4.09
CA ARG A 62 8.56 -3.62 -5.49
C ARG A 62 7.38 -2.68 -5.77
N PRO A 63 7.48 -1.73 -6.71
CA PRO A 63 6.34 -0.95 -7.18
C PRO A 63 5.29 -1.88 -7.79
N THR A 64 4.02 -1.66 -7.47
CA THR A 64 2.93 -2.49 -7.98
C THR A 64 1.74 -1.65 -8.44
N TYR A 65 0.93 -2.21 -9.33
CA TYR A 65 -0.38 -1.69 -9.67
C TYR A 65 -1.45 -2.77 -9.56
N SER A 66 -2.69 -2.35 -9.34
CA SER A 66 -3.89 -3.18 -9.50
C SER A 66 -4.94 -2.38 -10.26
N VAL A 67 -5.88 -3.08 -10.90
CA VAL A 67 -6.98 -2.44 -11.64
C VAL A 67 -8.30 -3.06 -11.25
N ARG A 68 -9.27 -2.19 -10.96
CA ARG A 68 -10.65 -2.58 -10.77
C ARG A 68 -11.53 -2.04 -11.90
N TRP A 69 -12.54 -2.82 -12.23
CA TRP A 69 -13.71 -2.35 -12.95
C TRP A 69 -14.90 -2.46 -11.99
N GLU A 70 -15.46 -1.31 -11.64
CA GLU A 70 -16.39 -1.14 -10.52
C GLU A 70 -15.80 -1.76 -9.23
N ASP A 71 -16.51 -2.74 -8.66
CA ASP A 71 -16.07 -3.44 -7.45
C ASP A 71 -15.24 -4.69 -7.71
N ARG A 72 -15.01 -5.03 -8.98
CA ARG A 72 -14.30 -6.25 -9.37
C ARG A 72 -12.84 -5.96 -9.65
N GLU A 73 -11.95 -6.67 -8.96
CA GLU A 73 -10.54 -6.74 -9.35
C GLU A 73 -10.41 -7.48 -10.69
N ILE A 74 -9.90 -6.78 -11.70
CA ILE A 74 -9.64 -7.35 -13.04
C ILE A 74 -8.15 -7.53 -13.30
N ILE A 75 -7.30 -6.79 -12.58
CA ILE A 75 -5.86 -7.01 -12.50
C ILE A 75 -5.46 -7.02 -11.04
N ALA A 76 -5.08 -8.20 -10.55
CA ALA A 76 -4.50 -8.39 -9.23
C ALA A 76 -3.18 -7.62 -9.08
N PRO A 77 -2.71 -7.33 -7.85
CA PRO A 77 -1.44 -6.66 -7.62
C PRO A 77 -0.30 -7.22 -8.47
N SER A 78 0.18 -6.39 -9.39
CA SER A 78 1.12 -6.76 -10.45
C SER A 78 2.35 -5.87 -10.39
N GLY A 79 3.52 -6.48 -10.53
CA GLY A 79 4.80 -5.80 -10.36
C GLY A 79 5.16 -4.86 -11.52
N LEU A 80 5.75 -3.73 -11.18
CA LEU A 80 6.33 -2.75 -12.08
C LEU A 80 7.86 -2.71 -11.88
N GLY A 81 8.57 -2.22 -12.89
CA GLY A 81 10.02 -2.14 -12.94
C GLY A 81 10.62 -3.00 -14.06
N PHE A 82 11.94 -2.89 -14.22
CA PHE A 82 12.70 -3.53 -15.29
C PHE A 82 14.09 -3.93 -14.78
N LEU A 83 14.76 -4.81 -15.53
CA LEU A 83 16.15 -5.18 -15.33
C LEU A 83 16.96 -4.62 -16.50
N LEU A 84 18.09 -3.98 -16.21
CA LEU A 84 19.03 -3.58 -17.24
C LEU A 84 20.08 -4.66 -17.48
N GLU A 85 20.70 -4.61 -18.65
CA GLU A 85 21.92 -5.37 -18.94
C GLU A 85 23.00 -4.98 -17.92
N GLY A 86 23.71 -5.98 -17.36
CA GLY A 86 24.68 -5.76 -16.27
C GLY A 86 24.12 -5.84 -14.84
N GLU A 87 22.95 -6.46 -14.64
CA GLU A 87 22.31 -6.78 -13.34
C GLU A 87 21.78 -5.59 -12.52
N THR A 88 21.67 -4.39 -13.08
CA THR A 88 21.02 -3.27 -12.38
C THR A 88 19.51 -3.48 -12.28
N ASP A 89 19.05 -3.91 -11.10
CA ASP A 89 17.62 -4.13 -10.81
C ASP A 89 16.89 -2.80 -10.54
N TRP A 90 15.81 -2.54 -11.29
CA TRP A 90 14.88 -1.41 -11.10
C TRP A 90 13.46 -1.87 -10.74
N SER A 91 13.33 -3.07 -10.19
CA SER A 91 12.06 -3.70 -9.82
C SER A 91 11.85 -3.83 -8.31
N SER A 92 12.83 -3.44 -7.50
CA SER A 92 12.80 -3.61 -6.04
C SER A 92 13.52 -2.47 -5.29
N GLY A 93 13.35 -2.44 -3.96
CA GLY A 93 14.03 -1.52 -3.05
C GLY A 93 13.46 -0.10 -2.98
N PHE A 94 12.33 0.16 -3.65
CA PHE A 94 11.65 1.46 -3.57
C PHE A 94 10.85 1.61 -2.28
N GLY A 95 10.79 2.83 -1.76
CA GLY A 95 9.97 3.19 -0.61
C GLY A 95 8.50 3.44 -0.98
N SER A 96 7.76 4.10 -0.10
CA SER A 96 6.37 4.51 -0.33
C SER A 96 6.21 5.31 -1.63
N VAL A 97 5.10 5.06 -2.31
CA VAL A 97 4.67 5.83 -3.47
C VAL A 97 4.24 7.24 -3.06
N THR A 98 4.63 8.26 -3.83
CA THR A 98 4.17 9.64 -3.61
C THR A 98 3.53 10.19 -4.88
N ALA A 99 2.33 10.75 -4.79
CA ALA A 99 1.72 11.49 -5.90
C ALA A 99 2.39 12.86 -6.06
N ILE A 100 2.90 13.16 -7.25
CA ILE A 100 3.59 14.41 -7.54
C ILE A 100 2.81 15.34 -8.47
N SER A 101 1.85 14.81 -9.25
CA SER A 101 0.89 15.62 -9.99
C SER A 101 -0.42 14.86 -10.23
N ARG A 102 -1.51 15.60 -10.41
CA ARG A 102 -2.79 15.10 -10.91
C ARG A 102 -3.30 16.05 -11.99
N ALA A 103 -3.97 15.50 -12.99
CA ALA A 103 -4.62 16.28 -14.02
C ALA A 103 -5.89 15.58 -14.51
N GLU A 104 -6.70 16.30 -15.28
CA GLU A 104 -7.88 15.78 -15.96
C GLU A 104 -7.91 16.37 -17.36
N SER A 105 -8.38 15.57 -18.31
CA SER A 105 -8.62 15.98 -19.69
C SER A 105 -10.04 15.62 -20.05
N ASP A 106 -10.72 16.54 -20.73
CA ASP A 106 -11.98 16.29 -21.41
C ASP A 106 -11.91 17.00 -22.76
N SER A 107 -11.45 16.26 -23.75
CA SER A 107 -11.22 16.80 -25.10
C SER A 107 -11.68 15.82 -26.16
N THR A 108 -11.67 16.27 -27.41
CA THR A 108 -11.98 15.44 -28.56
C THR A 108 -11.04 15.82 -29.70
N TRP A 109 -10.55 14.82 -30.43
CA TRP A 109 -9.70 15.03 -31.59
C TRP A 109 -10.25 14.35 -32.83
N LYS A 110 -9.85 14.87 -34.00
CA LYS A 110 -10.26 14.36 -35.30
C LYS A 110 -9.07 13.68 -35.98
N PRO A 111 -9.10 12.35 -36.21
CA PRO A 111 -8.05 11.69 -36.96
C PRO A 111 -8.08 12.08 -38.44
N VAL A 112 -6.93 11.96 -39.12
CA VAL A 112 -6.85 12.11 -40.59
C VAL A 112 -7.63 10.98 -41.28
N TRP A 113 -7.54 9.77 -40.74
CA TRP A 113 -8.26 8.58 -41.18
C TRP A 113 -8.49 7.66 -39.97
N GLY A 114 -9.59 6.92 -39.95
CA GLY A 114 -9.91 6.01 -38.85
C GLY A 114 -11.37 5.58 -38.85
N GLU A 115 -11.70 4.67 -37.93
CA GLU A 115 -13.04 4.10 -37.79
C GLU A 115 -14.08 5.12 -37.29
N ARG A 116 -13.64 6.20 -36.63
CA ARG A 116 -14.48 7.27 -36.09
C ARG A 116 -14.00 8.63 -36.59
N ALA A 117 -14.93 9.53 -36.87
CA ALA A 117 -14.64 10.90 -37.29
C ALA A 117 -14.17 11.82 -36.14
N LEU A 118 -14.56 11.50 -34.91
CA LEU A 118 -14.18 12.20 -33.68
C LEU A 118 -13.91 11.17 -32.58
N ILE A 119 -12.81 11.36 -31.85
CA ILE A 119 -12.37 10.46 -30.79
C ILE A 119 -12.30 11.28 -29.49
N PRO A 120 -13.09 10.93 -28.47
CA PRO A 120 -12.99 11.55 -27.16
C PRO A 120 -11.68 11.12 -26.48
N ASP A 121 -11.04 12.06 -25.80
CA ASP A 121 -9.89 11.83 -24.92
C ASP A 121 -10.24 12.42 -23.55
N ARG A 122 -10.97 11.62 -22.77
CA ARG A 122 -11.51 11.99 -21.46
C ARG A 122 -10.94 11.06 -20.38
N TYR A 123 -10.10 11.61 -19.51
CA TYR A 123 -9.41 10.82 -18.47
C TYR A 123 -9.04 11.68 -17.28
N ARG A 124 -8.86 11.02 -16.12
CA ARG A 124 -8.07 11.57 -15.02
C ARG A 124 -6.67 10.97 -15.06
N SER A 125 -5.67 11.70 -14.60
CA SER A 125 -4.29 11.22 -14.52
C SER A 125 -3.61 11.53 -13.20
N VAL A 126 -2.64 10.70 -12.86
CA VAL A 126 -1.72 10.92 -11.74
C VAL A 126 -0.30 10.58 -12.19
N THR A 127 0.65 11.44 -11.84
CA THR A 127 2.07 11.07 -11.88
C THR A 127 2.52 10.75 -10.47
N VAL A 128 3.05 9.55 -10.27
CA VAL A 128 3.61 9.11 -8.99
C VAL A 128 5.13 8.98 -9.10
N LEU A 129 5.78 9.07 -7.95
CA LEU A 129 7.21 8.95 -7.79
C LEU A 129 7.53 7.86 -6.76
N TYR A 130 8.42 6.97 -7.16
CA TYR A 130 9.07 5.97 -6.31
C TYR A 130 10.52 6.38 -6.12
N ARG A 131 11.01 6.35 -4.89
CA ARG A 131 12.42 6.63 -4.55
C ARG A 131 13.04 5.46 -3.81
N ARG A 132 14.32 5.21 -4.08
CA ARG A 132 15.18 4.35 -3.26
C ARG A 132 16.51 5.06 -2.98
N GLN A 133 17.16 4.69 -1.88
CA GLN A 133 18.41 5.35 -1.45
C GLN A 133 19.67 4.60 -1.87
N ASN A 134 19.63 3.27 -1.97
CA ASN A 134 20.82 2.44 -2.19
C ASN A 134 20.52 1.28 -3.17
N PRO A 135 20.99 1.33 -4.43
CA PRO A 135 21.56 2.52 -5.08
C PRO A 135 20.48 3.60 -5.23
N SER A 136 20.87 4.88 -5.18
CA SER A 136 19.92 5.99 -5.32
C SER A 136 19.24 5.92 -6.68
N ALA A 137 17.91 5.95 -6.70
CA ALA A 137 17.14 6.00 -7.93
C ALA A 137 15.76 6.63 -7.72
N GLU A 138 15.28 7.27 -8.78
CA GLU A 138 13.94 7.83 -8.87
C GLU A 138 13.24 7.24 -10.10
N MET A 139 12.03 6.70 -9.92
CA MET A 139 11.19 6.20 -10.99
C MET A 139 9.84 6.87 -10.94
N LYS A 140 9.44 7.51 -12.05
CA LYS A 140 8.13 8.13 -12.20
C LYS A 140 7.23 7.25 -13.05
N ILE A 141 5.95 7.18 -12.67
CA ILE A 141 4.91 6.52 -13.47
C ILE A 141 3.77 7.51 -13.64
N GLU A 142 3.38 7.77 -14.88
CA GLU A 142 2.12 8.44 -15.19
C GLU A 142 1.07 7.37 -15.48
N ALA A 143 -0.05 7.43 -14.75
CA ALA A 143 -1.23 6.62 -15.01
C ALA A 143 -2.39 7.51 -15.45
N ARG A 144 -3.24 6.98 -16.33
CA ARG A 144 -4.48 7.58 -16.81
C ARG A 144 -5.62 6.57 -16.66
N ALA A 145 -6.74 7.04 -16.13
CA ALA A 145 -7.97 6.27 -16.00
C ALA A 145 -9.04 6.86 -16.92
N TYR A 146 -9.49 6.04 -17.86
CA TYR A 146 -10.58 6.28 -18.81
C TYR A 146 -11.80 5.47 -18.37
N ASP A 147 -13.00 5.82 -18.84
CA ASP A 147 -14.20 5.06 -18.51
C ASP A 147 -14.24 3.68 -19.20
N GLU A 148 -13.34 3.45 -20.16
CA GLU A 148 -13.17 2.20 -20.90
C GLU A 148 -11.91 1.40 -20.50
N GLY A 149 -11.07 1.93 -19.61
CA GLY A 149 -9.85 1.24 -19.19
C GLY A 149 -8.79 2.14 -18.56
N VAL A 150 -7.59 1.61 -18.39
CA VAL A 150 -6.46 2.36 -17.81
C VAL A 150 -5.22 2.22 -18.69
N ALA A 151 -4.37 3.25 -18.66
CA ALA A 151 -3.07 3.26 -19.31
C ALA A 151 -2.02 3.80 -18.35
N PHE A 152 -0.78 3.32 -18.45
CA PHE A 152 0.34 3.89 -17.71
C PHE A 152 1.63 3.83 -18.52
N ARG A 153 2.60 4.67 -18.14
CA ARG A 153 3.95 4.65 -18.70
C ARG A 153 5.00 5.02 -17.66
N TYR A 154 6.21 4.50 -17.86
CA TYR A 154 7.40 4.95 -17.14
C TYR A 154 7.86 6.31 -17.68
N ILE A 155 8.28 7.20 -16.78
CA ILE A 155 8.94 8.46 -17.12
C ILE A 155 10.33 8.43 -16.48
N ILE A 156 11.36 8.38 -17.33
CA ILE A 156 12.77 8.34 -16.93
C ILE A 156 13.43 9.62 -17.48
N GLU A 157 13.82 10.53 -16.58
CA GLU A 157 14.42 11.82 -16.95
C GLU A 157 15.95 11.75 -17.03
N SER A 158 16.57 11.23 -15.97
CA SER A 158 17.96 10.79 -15.97
C SER A 158 17.94 9.27 -15.86
N GLY A 159 18.47 8.59 -16.88
CA GLY A 159 18.60 7.14 -16.86
C GLY A 159 19.43 6.66 -15.68
N PRO A 160 19.44 5.34 -15.43
CA PRO A 160 20.32 4.75 -14.44
C PRO A 160 21.76 5.15 -14.76
N ALA A 161 22.53 5.60 -13.76
CA ALA A 161 23.94 5.88 -13.98
C ALA A 161 24.66 4.56 -14.30
N ASP A 162 25.46 4.55 -15.36
CA ASP A 162 26.35 3.45 -15.73
C ASP A 162 27.41 3.18 -14.65
#